data_AF-A0AAJ1BTL3-F1
#
_entry.id   AF-A0AAJ1BTL3-F1
#
_cell.length_a   1.000
_cell.length_b   1.000
_cell.length_c   1.000
_cell.angle_alpha   90.00
_cell.angle_beta   90.00
_cell.angle_gamma   90.00
#
_symmetry.space_group_name_H-M   'P 1'
#
loop_
_entity.id
_entity.type
_entity.pdbx_description
1 polymer ?
#
loop_
_entity_poly.entity_id
_entity_poly.type
_entity_poly.pdbx_seq_one_letter_code
_entity_poly.pdbx_strand_id
1 'polypeptide(L)'
;MSQVLNHLLFHKAMIGIDTEKIDQYIEIADSASSAAEVATVDDPFTRSVTLLFMLVKEHGLDPWSLDMKHLIQEYQKYALRDDDLDLPLAGSVLGWAWDVLRLRATGAIEATEPIPEPQPEWIDFDFGWEPTYAEQLDDCAEPPIEESVLFRGERRVTLMELVGALEDARNAEMERKARLERRKQLREAREEVLSDIADRIGERLHGDDPTRYKEKVWQRINELNGKP
;
A
#
# COMPACT_ATOMS: atom_id res chain seq x y z
N MET A 1 -30.60 -23.47 13.37
CA MET A 1 -30.46 -22.32 12.45
C MET A 1 -29.10 -21.70 12.69
N SER A 2 -28.31 -21.48 11.64
CA SER A 2 -26.97 -20.89 11.75
C SER A 2 -27.08 -19.46 12.30
N GLN A 3 -26.20 -19.07 13.23
CA GLN A 3 -26.18 -17.71 13.78
C GLN A 3 -25.96 -16.65 12.70
N VAL A 4 -25.21 -17.00 11.65
CA VAL A 4 -24.97 -16.15 10.47
C VAL A 4 -26.28 -15.81 9.75
N LEU A 5 -27.13 -16.81 9.49
CA LEU A 5 -28.42 -16.59 8.82
C LEU A 5 -29.33 -15.70 9.67
N ASN A 6 -29.39 -15.91 10.99
CA ASN A 6 -30.19 -15.07 11.87
C ASN A 6 -29.70 -13.60 11.85
N HIS A 7 -28.39 -13.39 11.82
CA HIS A 7 -27.80 -12.05 11.71
C HIS A 7 -28.15 -11.39 10.37
N LEU A 8 -28.00 -12.10 9.25
CA LEU A 8 -28.34 -11.57 7.92
C LEU A 8 -29.85 -11.25 7.80
N LEU A 9 -30.71 -12.13 8.31
CA LEU A 9 -32.16 -11.91 8.34
C LEU A 9 -32.55 -10.69 9.19
N PHE A 10 -31.85 -10.46 10.31
CA PHE A 10 -32.04 -9.24 11.10
C PHE A 10 -31.70 -7.99 10.28
N HIS A 11 -30.54 -7.97 9.62
CA HIS A 11 -30.14 -6.83 8.79
C HIS A 11 -31.10 -6.63 7.61
N LYS A 12 -31.62 -7.72 7.02
CA LYS A 12 -32.68 -7.66 6.00
C LYS A 12 -33.93 -6.96 6.51
N ALA A 13 -34.38 -7.29 7.72
CA ALA A 13 -35.55 -6.67 8.33
C ALA A 13 -35.33 -5.19 8.68
N MET A 14 -34.10 -4.78 8.99
CA MET A 14 -33.75 -3.41 9.34
C MET A 14 -33.56 -2.48 8.14
N ILE A 15 -33.01 -2.97 7.03
CA ILE A 15 -32.57 -2.13 5.91
C ILE A 15 -33.73 -1.77 4.95
N GLY A 16 -34.74 -2.63 4.83
CA GLY A 16 -36.05 -2.36 4.20
C GLY A 16 -36.08 -1.97 2.70
N ILE A 17 -34.99 -1.47 2.13
CA ILE A 17 -34.95 -0.84 0.79
C ILE A 17 -33.94 -1.55 -0.14
N ASP A 18 -32.78 -1.98 0.35
CA ASP A 18 -31.75 -2.73 -0.41
C ASP A 18 -31.67 -4.21 0.01
N THR A 19 -32.75 -4.97 -0.19
CA THR A 19 -32.79 -6.39 0.21
C THR A 19 -32.03 -7.33 -0.72
N GLU A 20 -31.84 -6.96 -1.98
CA GLU A 20 -31.23 -7.81 -3.02
C GLU A 20 -29.81 -8.26 -2.65
N LYS A 21 -28.99 -7.36 -2.09
CA LYS A 21 -27.63 -7.68 -1.65
C LYS A 21 -27.62 -8.67 -0.48
N ILE A 22 -28.54 -8.49 0.46
CA ILE A 22 -28.65 -9.36 1.63
C ILE A 22 -29.16 -10.74 1.20
N ASP A 23 -30.04 -10.78 0.19
CA ASP A 23 -30.50 -12.03 -0.41
C ASP A 23 -29.36 -12.79 -1.07
N GLN A 24 -28.48 -12.11 -1.82
CA GLN A 24 -27.24 -12.70 -2.32
C GLN A 24 -26.34 -13.21 -1.19
N TYR A 25 -26.19 -12.44 -0.10
CA TYR A 25 -25.40 -12.90 1.05
C TYR A 25 -26.03 -14.10 1.77
N ILE A 26 -27.36 -14.23 1.78
CA ILE A 26 -28.05 -15.41 2.32
C ILE A 26 -27.77 -16.62 1.43
N GLU A 27 -27.87 -16.49 0.10
CA GLU A 27 -27.52 -17.57 -0.85
C GLU A 27 -26.06 -18.00 -0.69
N ILE A 28 -25.14 -17.03 -0.60
CA ILE A 28 -23.71 -17.31 -0.37
C ILE A 28 -23.52 -18.00 0.98
N ALA A 29 -24.18 -17.52 2.04
CA ALA A 29 -24.09 -18.14 3.35
C ALA A 29 -24.59 -19.59 3.31
N ASP A 30 -25.70 -19.90 2.65
CA ASP A 30 -26.19 -21.27 2.51
C ASP A 30 -25.23 -22.17 1.72
N SER A 31 -24.60 -21.63 0.66
CA SER A 31 -23.60 -22.36 -0.10
C SER A 31 -22.25 -22.52 0.62
N ALA A 32 -21.97 -21.75 1.67
CA ALA A 32 -20.71 -21.78 2.41
C ALA A 32 -20.68 -22.95 3.41
N SER A 33 -20.43 -24.18 2.93
CA SER A 33 -20.36 -25.39 3.77
C SER A 33 -18.96 -26.02 3.84
N SER A 34 -18.10 -25.80 2.84
CA SER A 34 -16.75 -26.38 2.82
C SER A 34 -15.71 -25.47 2.15
N ALA A 35 -14.46 -25.57 2.59
CA ALA A 35 -13.32 -24.90 1.97
C ALA A 35 -13.14 -25.26 0.47
N ALA A 36 -13.61 -26.43 0.04
CA ALA A 36 -13.59 -26.83 -1.37
C ALA A 36 -14.55 -25.99 -2.22
N GLU A 37 -15.72 -25.61 -1.69
CA GLU A 37 -16.70 -24.77 -2.38
C GLU A 37 -16.18 -23.34 -2.50
N VAL A 38 -15.54 -22.83 -1.45
CA VAL A 38 -14.86 -21.51 -1.45
C VAL A 38 -13.81 -21.45 -2.57
N ALA A 39 -13.02 -22.51 -2.74
CA ALA A 39 -11.99 -22.57 -3.78
C ALA A 39 -12.52 -22.50 -5.22
N THR A 40 -13.77 -22.92 -5.44
CA THR A 40 -14.41 -22.91 -6.78
C THR A 40 -15.05 -21.58 -7.16
N VAL A 41 -15.11 -20.61 -6.25
CA VAL A 41 -15.70 -19.29 -6.53
C VAL A 41 -14.74 -18.46 -7.38
N ASP A 42 -15.19 -18.04 -8.57
CA ASP A 42 -14.40 -17.25 -9.52
C ASP A 42 -14.14 -15.81 -9.02
N ASP A 43 -15.17 -15.12 -8.55
CA ASP A 43 -15.07 -13.73 -8.10
C ASP A 43 -14.29 -13.64 -6.76
N PRO A 44 -13.16 -12.90 -6.69
CA PRO A 44 -12.35 -12.79 -5.49
C PRO A 44 -13.10 -12.19 -4.29
N PHE A 45 -14.02 -11.24 -4.54
CA PHE A 45 -14.82 -10.63 -3.49
C PHE A 45 -15.79 -11.65 -2.91
N THR A 46 -16.60 -12.29 -3.76
CA THR A 46 -17.53 -13.35 -3.35
C THR A 46 -16.79 -14.45 -2.61
N ARG A 47 -15.62 -14.89 -3.10
CA ARG A 47 -14.77 -15.88 -2.41
C ARG A 47 -14.41 -15.46 -0.99
N SER A 48 -14.01 -14.21 -0.80
CA SER A 48 -13.65 -13.68 0.53
C SER A 48 -14.83 -13.66 1.50
N VAL A 49 -16.03 -13.31 1.01
CA VAL A 49 -17.27 -13.30 1.80
C VAL A 49 -17.71 -14.73 2.14
N THR A 50 -17.66 -15.66 1.17
CA THR A 50 -17.96 -17.08 1.41
C THR A 50 -17.02 -17.67 2.46
N LEU A 51 -15.71 -17.40 2.35
CA LEU A 51 -14.72 -17.85 3.32
C LEU A 51 -15.03 -17.32 4.72
N LEU A 52 -15.42 -16.05 4.81
CA LEU A 52 -15.73 -15.41 6.08
C LEU A 52 -16.97 -16.04 6.74
N PHE A 53 -18.04 -16.28 5.97
CA PHE A 53 -19.23 -16.97 6.47
C PHE A 53 -18.93 -18.41 6.89
N MET A 54 -18.10 -19.12 6.13
CA MET A 54 -17.62 -20.46 6.48
C MET A 54 -16.88 -20.44 7.82
N LEU A 55 -15.92 -19.53 8.00
CA LEU A 55 -15.15 -19.42 9.25
C LEU A 55 -16.01 -19.11 10.47
N VAL A 56 -16.97 -18.19 10.32
CA VAL A 56 -17.90 -17.86 11.41
C VAL A 56 -18.77 -19.08 11.77
N LYS A 57 -19.17 -19.89 10.78
CA LYS A 57 -19.91 -21.14 10.99
C LYS A 57 -19.06 -22.23 11.63
N GLU A 58 -17.86 -22.49 11.12
CA GLU A 58 -16.96 -23.56 11.57
C GLU A 58 -16.45 -23.34 12.99
N HIS A 59 -16.04 -22.11 13.31
CA HIS A 59 -15.48 -21.75 14.62
C HIS A 59 -16.53 -21.30 15.63
N GLY A 60 -17.82 -21.26 15.24
CA GLY A 60 -18.92 -20.86 16.13
C GLY A 60 -18.79 -19.43 16.66
N LEU A 61 -18.27 -18.51 15.84
CA LEU A 61 -18.08 -17.11 16.21
C LEU A 61 -19.41 -16.37 16.27
N ASP A 62 -19.53 -15.41 17.19
CA ASP A 62 -20.71 -14.56 17.29
C ASP A 62 -20.71 -13.49 16.18
N PRO A 63 -21.69 -13.48 15.26
CA PRO A 63 -21.78 -12.47 14.19
C PRO A 63 -21.95 -11.03 14.69
N TRP A 64 -22.41 -10.84 15.94
CA TRP A 64 -22.60 -9.52 16.55
C TRP A 64 -21.34 -8.96 17.21
N SER A 65 -20.39 -9.82 17.56
CA SER A 65 -19.11 -9.41 18.12
C SER A 65 -18.04 -10.44 17.75
N LEU A 66 -17.36 -10.17 16.64
CA LEU A 66 -16.30 -11.03 16.13
C LEU A 66 -15.00 -10.80 16.90
N ASP A 67 -14.35 -11.90 17.31
CA ASP A 67 -12.95 -11.86 17.74
C ASP A 67 -12.07 -11.73 16.49
N MET A 68 -11.71 -10.49 16.17
CA MET A 68 -10.91 -10.15 14.98
C MET A 68 -9.55 -10.85 14.98
N LYS A 69 -8.93 -11.04 16.15
CA LYS A 69 -7.61 -11.67 16.22
C LYS A 69 -7.69 -13.12 15.77
N HIS A 70 -8.67 -13.86 16.31
CA HIS A 70 -8.88 -15.25 15.93
C HIS A 70 -9.32 -15.37 14.46
N LEU A 71 -10.26 -14.53 14.02
CA LEU A 71 -10.77 -14.55 12.66
C LEU A 71 -9.66 -14.30 11.62
N ILE A 72 -8.81 -13.30 11.83
CA ILE A 72 -7.70 -13.00 10.91
C ILE A 72 -6.71 -14.17 10.83
N GLN A 73 -6.39 -14.80 11.96
CA GLN A 73 -5.47 -15.93 12.00
C GLN A 73 -6.02 -17.12 11.20
N GLU A 74 -7.30 -17.47 11.39
CA GLU A 74 -7.92 -18.56 10.63
C GLU A 74 -8.08 -18.18 9.15
N TYR A 75 -8.53 -16.96 8.86
CA TYR A 75 -8.64 -16.45 7.50
C TYR A 75 -7.32 -16.55 6.73
N GLN A 76 -6.20 -16.18 7.35
CA GLN A 76 -4.88 -16.29 6.73
C GLN A 76 -4.50 -17.72 6.36
N LYS A 77 -4.85 -18.72 7.17
CA LYS A 77 -4.55 -20.14 6.84
C LYS A 77 -5.26 -20.62 5.58
N TYR A 78 -6.45 -20.10 5.33
CA TYR A 78 -7.22 -20.46 4.13
C TYR A 78 -6.92 -19.55 2.94
N ALA A 79 -6.60 -18.28 3.17
CA ALA A 79 -6.29 -17.31 2.14
C ALA A 79 -4.87 -17.48 1.57
N LEU A 80 -3.89 -17.84 2.40
CA LEU A 80 -2.55 -18.18 1.93
C LEU A 80 -2.52 -19.64 1.47
N ARG A 81 -2.56 -19.86 0.16
CA ARG A 81 -2.00 -21.07 -0.42
C ARG A 81 -0.49 -20.91 -0.50
N ASP A 82 0.27 -21.94 -0.13
CA ASP A 82 1.75 -21.90 -0.10
C ASP A 82 2.39 -21.43 -1.43
N ASP A 83 1.68 -21.55 -2.55
CA ASP A 83 2.17 -21.18 -3.89
C ASP A 83 1.92 -19.71 -4.31
N ASP A 84 1.16 -18.91 -3.56
CA ASP A 84 0.74 -17.54 -3.95
C ASP A 84 1.51 -16.43 -3.22
N LEU A 85 2.53 -16.77 -2.43
CA LEU A 85 3.33 -15.78 -1.70
C LEU A 85 4.40 -15.14 -2.60
N ASP A 86 4.19 -13.89 -2.98
CA ASP A 86 5.18 -13.07 -3.71
C ASP A 86 6.35 -12.69 -2.77
N LEU A 87 7.35 -13.57 -2.68
CA LEU A 87 8.56 -13.40 -1.88
C LEU A 87 9.31 -12.09 -2.20
N PRO A 88 9.49 -11.68 -3.47
CA PRO A 88 10.02 -10.36 -3.81
C PRO A 88 9.24 -9.21 -3.17
N LEU A 89 7.91 -9.22 -3.26
CA LEU A 89 7.08 -8.19 -2.63
C LEU A 89 7.22 -8.23 -1.10
N ALA A 90 7.17 -9.41 -0.49
CA ALA A 90 7.36 -9.58 0.95
C ALA A 90 8.71 -9.01 1.43
N GLY A 91 9.79 -9.28 0.68
CA GLY A 91 11.11 -8.71 0.93
C GLY A 91 11.12 -7.18 0.84
N SER A 92 10.44 -6.60 -0.15
CA SER A 92 10.33 -5.14 -0.28
C SER A 92 9.55 -4.49 0.87
N VAL A 93 8.46 -5.11 1.32
CA VAL A 93 7.66 -4.65 2.46
C VAL A 93 8.49 -4.69 3.75
N LEU A 94 9.27 -5.77 3.95
CA LEU A 94 10.16 -5.90 5.09
C LEU A 94 11.27 -4.84 5.08
N GLY A 95 11.80 -4.53 3.89
CA GLY A 95 12.73 -3.41 3.68
C GLY A 95 12.12 -2.06 4.06
N TRP A 96 10.91 -1.74 3.59
CA TRP A 96 10.23 -0.49 3.94
C TRP A 96 9.91 -0.41 5.44
N ALA A 97 9.49 -1.51 6.06
CA ALA A 97 9.26 -1.57 7.49
C ALA A 97 10.55 -1.27 8.28
N TRP A 98 11.68 -1.83 7.84
CA TRP A 98 13.00 -1.51 8.39
C TRP A 98 13.35 -0.04 8.21
N ASP A 99 13.11 0.54 7.02
CA ASP A 99 13.40 1.95 6.76
C ASP A 99 12.57 2.88 7.66
N VAL A 100 11.28 2.58 7.86
CA VAL A 100 10.40 3.33 8.77
C VAL A 100 10.89 3.19 10.22
N LEU A 101 11.25 1.99 10.65
CA LEU A 101 11.77 1.76 12.00
C LEU A 101 13.07 2.52 12.22
N ARG A 102 13.98 2.46 11.25
CA ARG A 102 15.26 3.18 11.27
C ARG A 102 15.02 4.69 11.35
N LEU A 103 14.10 5.23 10.55
CA LEU A 103 13.77 6.66 10.55
C LEU A 103 13.19 7.12 11.89
N ARG A 104 12.35 6.30 12.53
CA ARG A 104 11.85 6.59 13.88
C ARG A 104 12.96 6.52 14.93
N ALA A 105 13.82 5.52 14.85
CA ALA A 105 14.95 5.37 15.76
C ALA A 105 15.94 6.54 15.64
N THR A 106 16.26 6.98 14.42
CA THR A 106 17.13 8.16 14.22
C THR A 106 16.49 9.44 14.76
N GLY A 107 15.19 9.65 14.52
CA GLY A 107 14.49 10.80 15.07
C GLY A 107 14.44 10.79 16.61
N ALA A 108 14.30 9.63 17.23
CA ALA A 108 14.36 9.49 18.69
C ALA A 108 15.77 9.76 19.24
N ILE A 109 16.82 9.32 18.53
CA ILE A 109 18.21 9.60 18.90
C ILE A 109 18.47 11.11 18.85
N GLU A 110 18.13 11.78 17.74
CA GLU A 110 18.28 13.23 17.59
C GLU A 110 17.49 14.01 18.65
N ALA A 111 16.31 13.54 19.04
CA ALA A 111 15.51 14.17 20.09
C ALA A 111 16.07 13.96 21.51
N THR A 112 16.87 12.91 21.71
CA THR A 112 17.50 12.57 23.00
C THR A 112 18.94 13.12 23.08
N GLU A 113 19.51 13.61 21.97
CA GLU A 113 20.82 14.24 22.01
C GLU A 113 20.79 15.47 22.93
N PRO A 114 21.69 15.54 23.92
CA PRO A 114 21.74 16.69 24.82
C PRO A 114 22.04 17.94 24.02
N ILE A 115 21.22 18.98 24.20
CA ILE A 115 21.47 20.30 23.63
C ILE A 115 22.88 20.71 24.08
N PRO A 116 23.79 21.09 23.16
CA PRO A 116 25.13 21.50 23.55
C PRO A 116 25.04 22.64 24.55
N GLU A 117 25.40 22.39 25.80
CA GLU A 117 25.48 23.45 26.80
C GLU A 117 26.53 24.47 26.33
N PRO A 118 26.28 25.79 26.47
CA PRO A 118 27.31 26.77 26.21
C PRO A 118 28.50 26.46 27.12
N GLN A 119 29.67 26.18 26.53
CA GLN A 119 30.86 25.86 27.30
C GLN A 119 31.09 26.95 28.35
N PRO A 120 31.08 26.64 29.65
CA PRO A 120 31.36 27.62 30.66
C PRO A 120 32.82 28.04 30.53
N GLU A 121 33.08 29.35 30.50
CA GLU A 121 34.43 29.90 30.60
C GLU A 121 35.01 29.50 31.97
N TRP A 122 35.77 28.40 31.97
CA TRP A 122 36.59 27.89 33.08
C TRP A 122 35.81 27.49 34.33
N ILE A 123 35.45 26.21 34.43
CA ILE A 123 35.09 25.57 35.70
C ILE A 123 36.34 24.89 36.27
N ASP A 124 36.62 25.13 37.55
CA ASP A 124 37.68 24.44 38.29
C ASP A 124 37.36 22.93 38.30
N PHE A 125 38.31 22.10 37.85
CA PHE A 125 38.09 20.67 37.60
C PHE A 125 37.86 19.93 38.92
N ASP A 126 36.60 19.81 39.35
CA ASP A 126 36.22 18.99 40.50
C ASP A 126 36.18 17.52 40.09
N PHE A 127 36.92 16.67 40.80
CA PHE A 127 36.97 15.21 40.60
C PHE A 127 35.71 14.56 41.19
N GLY A 128 34.54 15.03 40.76
CA GLY A 128 33.25 14.41 41.04
C GLY A 128 33.13 13.08 40.27
N TRP A 129 32.44 12.11 40.87
CA TRP A 129 32.15 10.83 40.24
C TRP A 129 31.36 11.05 38.94
N GLU A 130 31.96 10.73 37.79
CA GLU A 130 31.25 10.76 36.51
C GLU A 130 30.28 9.56 36.47
N PRO A 131 28.98 9.77 36.27
CA PRO A 131 28.01 8.67 36.19
C PRO A 131 28.34 7.77 35.01
N THR A 132 28.16 6.47 35.19
CA THR A 132 28.38 5.50 34.13
C THR A 132 27.32 5.69 33.03
N TYR A 133 27.60 5.32 31.78
CA TYR A 133 26.62 5.39 30.68
C TYR A 133 25.25 4.77 31.02
N ALA A 134 25.24 3.71 31.85
CA ALA A 134 24.00 3.09 32.32
C ALA A 134 23.19 3.97 33.30
N GLU A 135 23.86 4.76 34.15
CA GLU A 135 23.22 5.68 35.10
C GLU A 135 22.70 6.93 34.38
N GLN A 136 23.42 7.39 33.34
CA GLN A 136 22.93 8.44 32.45
C GLN A 136 21.65 8.03 31.70
N LEU A 137 21.51 6.74 31.37
CA LEU A 137 20.30 6.22 30.72
C LEU A 137 19.10 6.13 31.68
N ASP A 138 19.32 5.88 32.97
CA ASP A 138 18.25 5.88 33.98
C ASP A 138 17.70 7.29 34.25
N ASP A 139 18.53 8.33 34.07
CA ASP A 139 18.13 9.75 34.18
C ASP A 139 17.54 10.33 32.88
N CYS A 140 17.64 9.61 31.75
CA CYS A 140 17.02 10.01 30.49
C CYS A 140 15.50 9.79 30.54
N ALA A 141 14.74 10.85 30.25
CA ALA A 141 13.30 10.71 30.01
C ALA A 141 13.05 9.65 28.92
N GLU A 142 11.98 8.85 29.07
CA GLU A 142 11.59 7.85 28.07
C GLU A 142 11.71 8.46 26.66
N PRO A 143 12.42 7.80 25.72
CA PRO A 143 12.63 8.35 24.39
C PRO A 143 11.26 8.64 23.76
N PRO A 144 11.09 9.76 23.04
CA PRO A 144 9.80 10.20 22.50
C PRO A 144 9.42 9.37 21.26
N ILE A 145 9.44 8.04 21.38
CA ILE A 145 8.92 7.14 20.37
C ILE A 145 7.41 7.10 20.60
N GLU A 146 6.68 7.89 19.80
CA GLU A 146 5.23 7.79 19.76
C GLU A 146 4.84 6.35 19.42
N GLU A 147 4.12 5.70 20.33
CA GLU A 147 3.47 4.43 20.05
C GLU A 147 2.64 4.62 18.78
N SER A 148 2.89 3.77 17.77
CA SER A 148 1.99 3.71 16.63
C SER A 148 0.59 3.46 17.18
N VAL A 149 -0.42 4.15 16.63
CA VAL A 149 -1.82 3.93 16.98
C VAL A 149 -2.18 2.50 16.60
N LEU A 150 -1.91 1.57 17.50
CA LEU A 150 -2.33 0.19 17.38
C LEU A 150 -3.82 0.18 17.68
N PHE A 151 -4.57 -0.53 16.85
CA PHE A 151 -5.97 -0.78 17.10
C PHE A 151 -6.11 -1.47 18.46
N ARG A 152 -6.70 -0.78 19.46
CA ARG A 152 -6.79 -1.26 20.85
C ARG A 152 -7.79 -2.40 21.07
N GLY A 153 -8.42 -2.92 20.03
CA GLY A 153 -9.31 -4.10 20.12
C GLY A 153 -10.63 -3.89 20.86
N GLU A 154 -10.92 -2.68 21.36
CA GLU A 154 -12.09 -2.45 22.23
C GLU A 154 -13.42 -2.37 21.47
N ARG A 155 -13.40 -2.04 20.18
CA ARG A 155 -14.64 -1.97 19.38
C ARG A 155 -15.03 -3.37 18.91
N ARG A 156 -16.22 -3.82 19.33
CA ARG A 156 -16.88 -5.00 18.78
C ARG A 156 -17.18 -4.75 17.29
N VAL A 157 -16.68 -5.62 16.43
CA VAL A 157 -16.93 -5.60 14.99
C VAL A 157 -18.03 -6.61 14.67
N THR A 158 -19.04 -6.16 13.93
CA THR A 158 -20.11 -7.03 13.45
C THR A 158 -19.75 -7.67 12.11
N LEU A 159 -20.37 -8.80 11.80
CA LEU A 159 -20.20 -9.50 10.53
C LEU A 159 -20.56 -8.61 9.33
N MET A 160 -21.66 -7.85 9.42
CA MET A 160 -22.06 -6.96 8.33
C MET A 160 -21.12 -5.75 8.17
N GLU A 161 -20.56 -5.21 9.25
CA GLU A 161 -19.51 -4.17 9.16
C GLU A 161 -18.26 -4.70 8.45
N LEU A 162 -17.88 -5.96 8.70
CA LEU A 162 -16.73 -6.59 8.06
C LEU A 162 -16.97 -6.84 6.56
N VAL A 163 -18.16 -7.30 6.19
CA VAL A 163 -18.56 -7.43 4.77
C VAL A 163 -18.60 -6.06 4.10
N GLY A 164 -19.13 -5.03 4.76
CA GLY A 164 -19.10 -3.66 4.26
C GLY A 164 -17.67 -3.13 4.07
N ALA A 165 -16.76 -3.40 5.02
CA ALA A 165 -15.36 -3.02 4.89
C ALA A 165 -14.66 -3.72 3.71
N LEU A 166 -15.02 -4.98 3.42
CA LEU A 166 -14.54 -5.70 2.23
C LEU A 166 -15.08 -5.06 0.94
N GLU A 167 -16.34 -4.62 0.90
CA GLU A 167 -16.89 -3.87 -0.24
C GLU A 167 -16.14 -2.56 -0.46
N ASP A 168 -15.89 -1.80 0.61
CA ASP A 168 -15.15 -0.54 0.56
C ASP A 168 -13.72 -0.76 0.05
N ALA A 169 -13.05 -1.82 0.53
CA ALA A 169 -11.71 -2.19 0.07
C ALA A 169 -11.70 -2.54 -1.44
N ARG A 170 -12.70 -3.29 -1.92
CA ARG A 170 -12.87 -3.59 -3.35
C ARG A 170 -13.08 -2.32 -4.16
N ASN A 171 -13.94 -1.41 -3.70
CA ASN A 171 -14.22 -0.17 -4.40
C ASN A 171 -12.97 0.72 -4.46
N ALA A 172 -12.20 0.81 -3.38
CA ALA A 172 -10.92 1.53 -3.36
C ALA A 172 -9.88 0.93 -4.33
N GLU A 173 -9.84 -0.40 -4.44
CA GLU A 173 -8.97 -1.11 -5.39
C GLU A 173 -9.37 -0.81 -6.84
N MET A 174 -10.68 -0.87 -7.15
CA MET A 174 -11.23 -0.52 -8.46
C MET A 174 -10.93 0.93 -8.83
N GLU A 175 -11.11 1.87 -7.89
CA GLU A 175 -10.72 3.26 -8.11
C GLU A 175 -9.23 3.41 -8.37
N ARG A 176 -8.39 2.68 -7.64
CA ARG A 176 -6.93 2.70 -7.82
C ARG A 176 -6.54 2.19 -9.21
N LYS A 177 -7.14 1.08 -9.68
CA LYS A 177 -6.95 0.57 -11.05
C LYS A 177 -7.36 1.58 -12.09
N ALA A 178 -8.57 2.14 -11.99
CA ALA A 178 -9.06 3.16 -12.90
C ALA A 178 -8.15 4.39 -12.95
N ARG A 179 -7.61 4.82 -11.79
CA ARG A 179 -6.62 5.91 -11.72
C ARG A 179 -5.31 5.56 -12.43
N LEU A 180 -4.83 4.32 -12.29
CA LEU A 180 -3.62 3.85 -12.96
C LEU A 180 -3.80 3.74 -14.48
N GLU A 181 -4.93 3.19 -14.93
CA GLU A 181 -5.26 3.11 -16.36
C GLU A 181 -5.36 4.49 -17.00
N ARG A 182 -6.03 5.44 -16.33
CA ARG A 182 -6.08 6.83 -16.80
C ARG A 182 -4.69 7.45 -16.90
N ARG A 183 -3.82 7.20 -15.91
CA ARG A 183 -2.42 7.65 -15.96
C ARG A 183 -1.63 7.00 -17.11
N LYS A 184 -1.90 5.73 -17.41
CA LYS A 184 -1.28 5.00 -18.53
C LYS A 184 -1.71 5.59 -19.86
N GLN A 185 -3.01 5.77 -20.09
CA GLN A 185 -3.57 6.40 -21.28
C GLN A 185 -3.02 7.81 -21.51
N LEU A 186 -2.89 8.61 -20.44
CA LEU A 186 -2.27 9.94 -20.51
C LEU A 186 -0.79 9.90 -20.90
N ARG A 187 -0.05 8.87 -20.47
CA ARG A 187 1.35 8.68 -20.87
C ARG A 187 1.44 8.29 -22.35
N GLU A 188 0.64 7.34 -22.78
CA GLU A 188 0.56 6.88 -24.18
C GLU A 188 0.19 8.04 -25.12
N ALA A 189 -0.86 8.79 -24.82
CA ALA A 189 -1.25 9.96 -25.61
C ALA A 189 -0.18 11.06 -25.63
N ARG A 190 0.56 11.26 -24.52
CA ARG A 190 1.67 12.20 -24.48
C ARG A 190 2.85 11.73 -25.34
N GLU A 191 3.13 10.43 -25.34
CA GLU A 191 4.17 9.83 -26.15
C GLU A 191 3.86 9.95 -27.65
N GLU A 192 2.62 9.70 -28.06
CA GLU A 192 2.14 9.90 -29.44
C GLU A 192 2.29 11.36 -29.89
N VAL A 193 1.90 12.33 -29.05
CA VAL A 193 2.08 13.75 -29.39
C VAL A 193 3.57 14.12 -29.50
N LEU A 194 4.42 13.57 -28.62
CA LEU A 194 5.86 13.81 -28.69
C LEU A 194 6.49 13.17 -29.93
N SER A 195 6.07 11.96 -30.34
CA SER A 195 6.53 11.33 -31.58
C SER A 195 6.10 12.13 -32.80
N ASP A 196 4.84 12.58 -32.86
CA ASP A 196 4.34 13.42 -33.96
C ASP A 196 5.08 14.76 -34.06
N ILE A 197 5.49 15.33 -32.92
CA ILE A 197 6.32 16.53 -32.88
C ILE A 197 7.73 16.21 -33.34
N ALA A 198 8.33 15.10 -32.88
CA ALA A 198 9.66 14.68 -33.30
C ALA A 198 9.74 14.43 -34.81
N ASP A 199 8.73 13.77 -35.40
CA ASP A 199 8.64 13.54 -36.84
C ASP A 199 8.51 14.86 -37.61
N ARG A 200 7.64 15.77 -37.14
CA ARG A 200 7.51 17.12 -37.74
C ARG A 200 8.78 17.95 -37.63
N ILE A 201 9.51 17.84 -36.50
CA ILE A 201 10.81 18.51 -36.32
C ILE A 201 11.83 17.87 -37.25
N GLY A 202 11.88 16.54 -37.38
CA GLY A 202 12.77 15.84 -38.30
C GLY A 202 12.51 16.18 -39.78
N GLU A 203 11.25 16.33 -40.17
CA GLU A 203 10.85 16.72 -41.53
C GLU A 203 11.18 18.20 -41.83
N ARG A 204 11.02 19.09 -40.84
CA ARG A 204 11.35 20.52 -40.97
C ARG A 204 12.80 20.87 -40.70
N LEU A 205 13.57 19.98 -40.06
CA LEU A 205 15.02 20.01 -40.08
C LEU A 205 15.45 19.58 -41.49
N HIS A 206 15.37 20.52 -42.42
CA HIS A 206 16.23 20.45 -43.60
C HIS A 206 17.67 20.27 -43.08
N GLY A 207 18.34 19.23 -43.55
CA GLY A 207 19.73 18.89 -43.22
C GLY A 207 20.73 19.91 -43.76
N ASP A 208 20.52 21.19 -43.47
CA ASP A 208 21.51 22.24 -43.54
C ASP A 208 22.49 22.03 -42.39
N ASP A 209 23.25 20.95 -42.48
CA ASP A 209 24.48 20.80 -41.74
C ASP A 209 25.45 21.82 -42.34
N PRO A 210 25.75 22.93 -41.61
CA PRO A 210 26.57 24.01 -42.13
C PRO A 210 27.98 23.53 -42.51
N THR A 211 28.41 22.39 -41.95
CA THR A 211 29.66 21.71 -42.26
C THR A 211 29.63 21.10 -43.65
N ARG A 212 28.57 20.36 -44.00
CA ARG A 212 28.36 19.79 -45.34
C ARG A 212 28.16 20.87 -46.40
N TYR A 213 27.52 21.99 -46.04
CA TYR A 213 27.40 23.13 -46.94
C TYR A 213 28.78 23.74 -47.25
N LYS A 214 29.63 23.95 -46.24
CA LYS A 214 31.01 24.42 -46.43
C LYS A 214 31.82 23.49 -47.31
N GLU A 215 31.73 22.17 -47.11
CA GLU A 215 32.42 21.19 -47.94
C GLU A 215 31.95 21.23 -49.40
N LYS A 216 30.64 21.34 -49.65
CA LYS A 216 30.10 21.49 -51.02
C LYS A 216 30.56 22.78 -51.69
N VAL A 217 30.59 23.89 -50.96
CA VAL A 217 31.10 25.18 -51.46
C VAL A 217 32.60 25.06 -51.75
N TRP A 218 33.37 24.42 -50.86
CA TRP A 218 34.81 24.21 -51.02
C TRP A 218 35.14 23.32 -52.23
N GLN A 219 34.39 22.23 -52.43
CA GLN A 219 34.52 21.38 -53.62
C GLN A 219 34.24 22.15 -54.92
N ARG A 220 33.16 22.96 -54.96
CA ARG A 220 32.86 23.82 -56.12
C ARG A 220 33.96 24.86 -56.40
N ILE A 221 34.53 25.46 -55.34
CA ILE A 221 35.64 26.42 -55.49
C ILE A 221 36.89 25.73 -56.08
N ASN A 222 37.18 24.50 -55.65
CA ASN A 222 38.29 23.72 -56.17
C ASN A 222 38.06 23.21 -57.60
N GLU A 223 36.83 22.82 -57.95
CA GLU A 223 36.48 22.40 -59.32
C GLU A 223 36.63 23.54 -60.33
N LEU A 224 36.39 24.79 -59.90
CA LEU A 224 36.49 25.98 -60.76
C LEU A 224 37.84 26.72 -60.66
N ASN A 225 38.81 26.20 -59.90
CA ASN A 225 40.16 26.79 -59.72
C ASN A 225 40.12 28.33 -59.54
N GLY A 226 39.16 28.82 -58.76
CA GLY A 226 39.06 30.24 -58.41
C GLY A 226 38.78 31.22 -59.56
N LYS A 227 38.17 30.80 -60.68
CA LYS A 227 37.61 31.74 -61.66
C LYS A 227 36.08 31.68 -61.66
N PRO A 228 35.39 32.84 -61.71
CA PRO A 228 33.93 32.90 -61.70
C PRO A 228 33.32 32.25 -62.93
#